data_AF-A0A8B6LYC9-F1
#
_entry.id   AF-A0A8B6LYC9-F1
#
_cell.length_a   1.000
_cell.length_b   1.000
_cell.length_c   1.000
_cell.angle_alpha   90.00
_cell.angle_beta   90.00
_cell.angle_gamma   90.00
#
_symmetry.space_group_name_H-M   'P 1'
#
loop_
_entity.id
_entity.type
_entity.pdbx_description
1 polymer ?
#
loop_
_entity_poly.entity_id
_entity_poly.type
_entity_poly.pdbx_seq_one_letter_code
_entity_poly.pdbx_strand_id
1 'polypeptide(L)' 'MNIETLRIRHTRDRLDKPLVIVVNMPGEGMEAYPEQLRRFAAALVQAAADCEARDTRGKHFVEKTVAYALAPPAER' A
#
# COMPACT_ATOMS: atom_id res chain seq x y z
N MET A 1 16.23 -7.64 5.68
CA MET A 1 15.09 -7.14 6.48
C MET A 1 13.84 -7.87 6.03
N ASN A 2 13.25 -8.72 6.86
CA ASN A 2 11.99 -9.40 6.51
C ASN A 2 10.83 -8.46 6.84
N ILE A 3 10.24 -7.86 5.80
CA ILE A 3 9.01 -7.07 5.94
C ILE A 3 7.85 -8.04 5.82
N GLU A 4 7.06 -8.17 6.88
CA GLU A 4 5.85 -9.01 6.89
C GLU A 4 4.59 -8.21 6.52
N THR A 5 4.66 -6.88 6.64
CA THR A 5 3.52 -5.98 6.36
C THR A 5 3.97 -4.72 5.63
N LEU A 6 3.21 -4.33 4.61
CA LEU A 6 3.36 -3.06 3.91
C LEU A 6 2.45 -2.01 4.56
N ARG A 7 3.04 -0.93 5.09
CA ARG A 7 2.29 0.17 5.70
C ARG A 7 2.03 1.23 4.64
N ILE A 8 0.76 1.46 4.34
CA ILE A 8 0.30 2.44 3.37
C ILE A 8 -0.49 3.53 4.09
N ARG A 9 -0.09 4.78 3.89
CA ARG A 9 -0.88 5.93 4.31
C ARG A 9 -1.71 6.42 3.14
N HIS A 10 -3.02 6.31 3.30
CA HIS A 10 -4.00 6.87 2.37
C HIS A 10 -4.15 8.36 2.65
N THR A 11 -4.00 9.15 1.60
CA THR A 11 -4.08 10.62 1.58
C THR A 11 -4.80 11.05 0.30
N ARG A 12 -4.72 12.33 -0.06
CA ARG A 12 -5.25 12.87 -1.31
C ARG A 12 -4.29 13.90 -1.89
N ASP A 13 -4.38 14.14 -3.20
CA ASP A 13 -3.64 15.22 -3.83
C ASP A 13 -4.30 16.60 -3.59
N ARG A 14 -3.73 17.67 -4.19
CA ARG A 14 -4.27 19.03 -4.08
C ARG A 14 -5.62 19.23 -4.78
N LEU A 15 -6.05 18.29 -5.61
CA LEU A 15 -7.31 18.27 -6.35
C LEU A 15 -8.30 17.26 -5.76
N ASP A 16 -8.10 16.85 -4.52
CA ASP A 16 -8.88 15.85 -3.79
C ASP A 16 -8.94 14.46 -4.47
N LYS A 17 -7.97 14.10 -5.31
CA LYS A 17 -7.87 12.74 -5.87
C LYS A 17 -7.23 11.78 -4.87
N PRO A 18 -7.69 10.51 -4.79
CA PRO A 18 -7.07 9.51 -3.93
C PRO A 18 -5.58 9.34 -4.22
N LEU A 19 -4.77 9.31 -3.16
CA LEU A 19 -3.32 9.20 -3.23
C LEU A 19 -2.81 8.32 -2.08
N VAL A 20 -1.74 7.57 -2.31
CA VAL A 20 -1.09 6.75 -1.27
C VAL A 20 0.36 7.13 -1.06
N ILE A 21 0.84 6.95 0.17
CA ILE A 21 2.25 6.99 0.55
C ILE A 21 2.64 5.62 1.10
N VAL A 22 3.64 4.98 0.50
CA VAL A 22 4.22 3.74 1.02
C VAL A 22 5.21 4.09 2.13
N VAL A 23 4.86 3.80 3.38
CA VAL A 23 5.57 4.32 4.57
C VAL A 23 6.87 3.57 4.85
N ASN A 24 6.93 2.29 4.50
CA ASN A 24 8.08 1.41 4.77
C ASN A 24 8.55 0.68 3.51
N MET A 25 8.50 1.34 2.36
CA MET A 25 9.05 0.79 1.12
C MET A 25 10.55 0.51 1.32
N PRO A 26 11.06 -0.65 0.90
CA PRO A 26 12.50 -0.86 0.82
C PRO A 26 13.14 0.20 -0.08
N GLY A 27 14.29 0.72 0.35
CA GLY A 27 15.05 1.70 -0.43
C GLY A 27 15.77 1.09 -1.64
N GLU A 28 16.59 1.90 -2.30
CA GLU A 28 17.46 1.47 -3.38
C GLU A 28 18.41 0.34 -2.94
N GLY A 29 18.66 -0.62 -3.84
CA GLY A 29 19.55 -1.75 -3.57
C GLY A 29 18.95 -2.88 -2.74
N MET A 30 17.62 -2.90 -2.55
CA MET A 30 16.95 -4.01 -1.88
C MET A 30 17.09 -5.32 -2.66
N GLU A 31 17.66 -6.33 -2.01
CA GLU A 31 17.62 -7.71 -2.46
C GLU A 31 16.28 -8.35 -2.09
N ALA A 32 15.63 -8.98 -3.08
CA ALA A 32 14.37 -9.69 -2.89
C ALA A 32 14.31 -10.95 -3.73
N TYR A 33 13.77 -12.01 -3.16
CA TYR A 33 13.40 -13.21 -3.90
C TYR A 33 12.15 -12.94 -4.78
N PRO A 34 11.98 -13.66 -5.92
CA PRO A 34 10.82 -13.48 -6.78
C PRO A 34 9.47 -13.61 -6.06
N GLU A 35 9.38 -14.51 -5.08
CA GLU A 35 8.16 -14.68 -4.27
C GLU A 35 7.84 -13.44 -3.43
N GLN A 36 8.85 -12.79 -2.85
CA GLN A 36 8.67 -11.56 -2.09
C GLN A 36 8.14 -10.45 -2.99
N LEU A 37 8.67 -10.31 -4.21
CA LEU A 37 8.18 -9.33 -5.19
C LEU A 37 6.71 -9.54 -5.54
N ARG A 38 6.27 -10.81 -5.71
CA ARG A 38 4.85 -11.11 -5.96
C ARG A 38 3.96 -10.72 -4.78
N ARG A 39 4.43 -10.95 -3.55
CA ARG A 39 3.70 -10.55 -2.33
C ARG A 39 3.58 -9.02 -2.23
N PHE A 40 4.65 -8.28 -2.55
CA PHE A 40 4.58 -6.82 -2.64
C PHE A 40 3.59 -6.36 -3.70
N ALA A 41 3.63 -6.93 -4.90
CA ALA A 41 2.70 -6.59 -5.98
C ALA A 41 1.24 -6.82 -5.56
N ALA A 42 0.93 -7.96 -4.93
CA ALA A 42 -0.41 -8.26 -4.45
C ALA A 42 -0.91 -7.25 -3.41
N ALA A 43 -0.08 -6.90 -2.42
CA ALA A 43 -0.43 -5.90 -1.42
C ALA A 43 -0.61 -4.50 -2.01
N LEU A 44 0.22 -4.12 -3.00
CA LEU A 44 0.09 -2.84 -3.71
C LEU A 44 -1.20 -2.77 -4.52
N VAL A 45 -1.60 -3.86 -5.19
CA VAL A 45 -2.88 -3.95 -5.90
C VAL A 45 -4.06 -3.80 -4.94
N GLN A 46 -4.01 -4.47 -3.78
CA GLN A 46 -5.05 -4.32 -2.76
C GLN A 46 -5.12 -2.90 -2.21
N ALA A 47 -3.97 -2.28 -1.92
CA ALA A 47 -3.92 -0.91 -1.43
C ALA A 47 -4.43 0.11 -2.46
N ALA A 48 -4.20 -0.13 -3.75
CA ALA A 48 -4.75 0.70 -4.83
C ALA A 48 -6.28 0.63 -4.86
N ALA A 49 -6.86 -0.57 -4.81
CA ALA A 49 -8.31 -0.75 -4.78
C ALA A 49 -8.95 -0.07 -3.56
N ASP A 50 -8.34 -0.22 -2.38
CA ASP A 50 -8.82 0.45 -1.15
C ASP A 50 -8.72 1.98 -1.24
N CYS A 51 -7.68 2.50 -1.92
CA CYS A 51 -7.49 3.94 -2.10
C CYS A 51 -8.56 4.50 -3.04
N GLU A 52 -8.81 3.83 -4.16
CA GLU A 52 -9.85 4.20 -5.14
C GLU A 52 -11.26 4.19 -4.54
N ALA A 53 -11.52 3.27 -3.60
CA ALA A 53 -12.81 3.15 -2.92
C ALA A 53 -13.05 4.23 -1.84
N ARG A 54 -12.04 5.00 -1.44
CA ARG A 54 -12.20 6.02 -0.39
C ARG A 54 -12.82 7.30 -0.93
N ASP A 55 -13.79 7.82 -0.18
CA ASP A 55 -14.22 9.20 -0.36
C ASP A 55 -13.15 10.16 0.18
N THR A 56 -12.55 10.89 -0.75
CA THR A 56 -11.53 11.90 -0.48
C THR A 56 -12.08 13.33 -0.52
N ARG A 57 -13.38 13.52 -0.74
CA ARG A 57 -13.99 14.85 -0.88
C ARG A 57 -14.36 15.45 0.48
N GLY A 58 -14.29 16.78 0.55
CA GLY A 58 -14.79 17.54 1.69
C GLY A 58 -13.75 17.84 2.77
N LYS A 59 -14.17 18.63 3.76
CA LYS A 59 -13.30 19.19 4.81
C LYS A 59 -12.95 18.21 5.93
N HIS A 60 -13.63 17.07 5.98
CA HIS A 60 -13.47 16.05 7.03
C HIS A 60 -12.60 14.87 6.58
N PHE A 61 -11.94 14.96 5.42
CA PHE A 61 -10.97 13.94 5.04
C PHE A 61 -9.84 13.86 6.07
N VAL A 62 -9.55 12.64 6.54
CA VAL A 62 -8.45 12.36 7.45
C VAL A 62 -7.56 11.29 6.85
N GLU A 63 -6.25 11.56 6.85
CA GLU A 63 -5.25 10.57 6.47
C GLU A 63 -5.36 9.33 7.37
N LYS A 64 -5.19 8.14 6.80
CA LYS A 64 -5.20 6.90 7.59
C LYS A 64 -4.14 5.96 7.08
N THR A 65 -3.34 5.46 8.02
CA THR A 65 -2.37 4.41 7.77
C THR A 65 -3.02 3.05 7.98
N VAL A 66 -2.83 2.16 7.01
CA VAL A 66 -3.33 0.78 7.00
C VAL A 66 -2.15 -0.15 6.76
N ALA A 67 -2.12 -1.28 7.44
CA ALA A 67 -1.13 -2.33 7.22
C ALA A 67 -1.72 -3.42 6.32
N TYR A 68 -1.02 -3.74 5.24
CA TYR A 68 -1.35 -4.81 4.31
C TYR A 68 -0.41 -5.98 4.57
N ALA A 69 -0.96 -7.17 4.75
CA ALA A 69 -0.16 -8.37 4.96
C ALA A 69 0.57 -8.74 3.66
N LEU A 70 1.86 -9.08 3.76
CA LEU A 70 2.63 -9.67 2.66
C LEU A 70 2.56 -11.21 2.73
N ALA A 71 1.39 -11.73 3.09
CA ALA A 71 1.12 -13.16 3.21
C ALA A 71 1.36 -13.86 1.87
N PRO A 72 1.72 -15.16 1.88
CA PRO A 72 1.85 -15.93 0.64
C PRO A 72 0.53 -15.86 -0.14
N PRO A 73 0.58 -15.70 -1.47
CA PRO A 73 -0.62 -15.83 -2.29
C PRO A 73 -1.23 -17.20 -2.02
N ALA A 74 -2.55 -17.24 -1.76
CA ALA A 74 -3.25 -18.51 -1.61
C ALA A 74 -2.95 -19.37 -2.84
N GLU A 75 -2.33 -20.53 -2.63
CA GLU A 75 -2.13 -21.53 -3.68
C GLU A 75 -3.49 -21.83 -4.30
N ARG A 76 -3.60 -21.56 -5.60
CA ARG A 76 -4.75 -21.93 -6.43
C ARG A 76 -4.28 -22.96 -7.44
#